data_AF-A0A640K7Y8-F1
#
_entry.id   AF-A0A640K7Y8-F1
#
_cell.length_a   1.000
_cell.length_b   1.000
_cell.length_c   1.000
_cell.angle_alpha   90.00
_cell.angle_beta   90.00
_cell.angle_gamma   90.00
#
_symmetry.space_group_name_H-M   'P 1'
#
loop_
_entity.id
_entity.type
_entity.pdbx_description
1 polymer ?
#
loop_
_entity_poly.entity_id
_entity_poly.type
_entity_poly.pdbx_seq_one_letter_code
_entity_poly.pdbx_strand_id
1 'polypeptide(L)'
;MSTAQGGDARKSTQPRVKDLQPASNDERLHRVFKSNDGIAAAMSEDLCARRSRTSYDYLVGAGDAASGSNDGAHFIYHSNRKPTGGRSLDYLDGDQNRTASAPYTRDDHGHYPPCLNFESDSDERLLDHQIRMLEAKKAAATSRKFTNSGPVGLLAFGLTTILLNLHNTGRFPLSTVVVGMGICLGGGAQFVVGLLEWVRGNAFAYVAFTSYGAFWLSLVCVWTLPNTAAGTSVIVEPATGYFVGVYLLMWGIFSFVMLLCTIRMNVAIFLVFLTVTLLFLMLGCSSMANSAAGLRAAGYEGIVCGSLALYLAFAEILNEAWDRTILPVIPMTQLLDWLSSRTQKSTGGSVG
;
A
#
# COMPACT_ATOMS: atom_id res chain seq x y z
N MET A 1 -46.52 -42.81 59.43
CA MET A 1 -46.21 -42.76 60.87
C MET A 1 -44.75 -42.35 61.00
N SER A 2 -44.43 -41.48 61.96
CA SER A 2 -43.10 -40.86 62.21
C SER A 2 -42.78 -39.68 61.27
N THR A 3 -42.32 -38.51 61.71
CA THR A 3 -41.46 -38.19 62.88
C THR A 3 -41.68 -36.76 63.39
N ALA A 4 -41.51 -36.57 64.70
CA ALA A 4 -41.26 -35.28 65.36
C ALA A 4 -39.86 -35.28 66.00
N GLN A 5 -39.20 -34.11 66.04
CA GLN A 5 -38.16 -33.64 66.98
C GLN A 5 -37.82 -32.19 66.56
N GLY A 6 -37.95 -31.12 67.37
CA GLY A 6 -37.22 -30.82 68.62
C GLY A 6 -35.77 -30.43 68.29
N GLY A 7 -35.18 -29.27 68.58
CA GLY A 7 -35.50 -28.05 69.29
C GLY A 7 -34.17 -27.30 69.56
N ASP A 8 -34.27 -26.03 69.95
CA ASP A 8 -33.29 -25.25 70.73
C ASP A 8 -32.35 -24.21 70.07
N ALA A 9 -32.18 -23.12 70.81
CA ALA A 9 -31.79 -21.78 70.41
C ALA A 9 -30.39 -21.38 70.92
N ARG A 10 -29.74 -20.41 70.25
CA ARG A 10 -28.80 -19.47 70.89
C ARG A 10 -28.63 -18.19 70.07
N LYS A 11 -28.85 -17.05 70.73
CA LYS A 11 -28.61 -15.68 70.24
C LYS A 11 -27.12 -15.32 70.34
N SER A 12 -26.58 -14.60 69.37
CA SER A 12 -25.45 -13.67 69.58
C SER A 12 -25.46 -12.50 68.56
N THR A 13 -25.77 -11.31 69.06
CA THR A 13 -25.09 -10.01 68.82
C THR A 13 -24.61 -9.64 67.40
N GLN A 14 -25.33 -8.72 66.75
CA GLN A 14 -24.84 -7.88 65.64
C GLN A 14 -23.90 -6.77 66.13
N PRO A 15 -22.92 -6.36 65.31
CA PRO A 15 -22.55 -4.96 65.19
C PRO A 15 -22.91 -4.38 63.81
N ARG A 16 -23.35 -3.13 63.85
CA ARG A 16 -23.86 -2.26 62.79
C ARG A 16 -22.78 -1.95 61.74
N VAL A 17 -22.96 -2.40 60.51
CA VAL A 17 -22.19 -1.96 59.33
C VAL A 17 -23.01 -0.90 58.59
N LYS A 18 -22.37 0.24 58.33
CA LYS A 18 -22.94 1.40 57.62
C LYS A 18 -23.50 0.98 56.25
N ASP A 19 -24.67 1.51 55.94
CA ASP A 19 -25.34 1.41 54.63
C ASP A 19 -24.41 1.85 53.50
N LEU A 20 -23.96 0.90 52.68
CA LEU A 20 -23.43 1.14 51.34
C LEU A 20 -24.50 0.66 50.37
N GLN A 21 -25.32 1.60 49.93
CA GLN A 21 -26.30 1.41 48.88
C GLN A 21 -25.54 1.11 47.57
N PRO A 22 -25.75 -0.03 46.90
CA PRO A 22 -25.11 -0.28 45.61
C PRO A 22 -25.79 0.61 44.56
N ALA A 23 -25.02 1.50 43.93
CA ALA A 23 -25.48 2.25 42.76
C ALA A 23 -25.97 1.26 41.70
N SER A 24 -27.19 1.46 41.20
CA SER A 24 -27.82 0.59 40.23
C SER A 24 -26.99 0.53 38.94
N ASN A 25 -26.94 -0.66 38.32
CA ASN A 25 -26.16 -0.93 37.10
C ASN A 25 -26.51 0.01 35.93
N ASP A 26 -27.67 0.66 35.95
CA ASP A 26 -28.12 1.61 34.91
C ASP A 26 -27.34 2.94 34.92
N GLU A 27 -26.94 3.46 36.10
CA GLU A 27 -26.16 4.72 36.15
C GLU A 27 -24.73 4.54 35.62
N ARG A 28 -24.19 3.32 35.74
CA ARG A 28 -22.85 2.98 35.28
C ARG A 28 -22.82 2.78 33.76
N LEU A 29 -23.87 2.19 33.18
CA LEU A 29 -24.04 2.11 31.73
C LEU A 29 -24.25 3.50 31.10
N HIS A 30 -25.11 4.33 31.69
CA HIS A 30 -25.35 5.68 31.16
C HIS A 30 -24.10 6.58 31.17
N ARG A 31 -23.21 6.44 32.15
CA ARG A 31 -21.94 7.19 32.19
C ARG A 31 -20.92 6.72 31.15
N VAL A 32 -20.89 5.43 30.83
CA VAL A 32 -19.99 4.87 29.80
C VAL A 32 -20.47 5.25 28.40
N PHE A 33 -21.77 5.22 28.13
CA PHE A 33 -22.32 5.64 26.83
C PHE A 33 -22.11 7.14 26.57
N LYS A 34 -22.34 8.00 27.57
CA LYS A 34 -22.12 9.46 27.43
C LYS A 34 -20.65 9.83 27.20
N SER A 35 -19.71 9.01 27.68
CA SER A 35 -18.27 9.19 27.44
C SER A 35 -17.86 8.81 26.02
N ASN A 36 -18.51 7.80 25.42
CA ASN A 36 -18.20 7.35 24.07
C ASN A 36 -18.78 8.29 23.00
N ASP A 37 -19.94 8.88 23.26
CA ASP A 37 -20.55 9.87 22.35
C ASP A 37 -19.70 11.13 22.24
N GLY A 38 -19.06 11.57 23.34
CA GLY A 38 -18.13 12.70 23.34
C GLY A 38 -16.83 12.44 22.57
N ILE A 39 -16.30 11.21 22.63
CA ILE A 39 -15.08 10.81 21.91
C ILE A 39 -15.38 10.62 20.42
N ALA A 40 -16.52 10.03 20.07
CA ALA A 40 -16.96 9.88 18.69
C ALA A 40 -17.25 11.23 18.03
N ALA A 41 -17.92 12.15 18.75
CA ALA A 41 -18.14 13.53 18.30
C ALA A 41 -16.81 14.27 18.07
N ALA A 42 -15.88 14.21 19.02
CA ALA A 42 -14.56 14.85 18.88
C ALA A 42 -13.71 14.27 17.74
N MET A 43 -13.75 12.94 17.52
CA MET A 43 -13.07 12.31 16.38
C MET A 43 -13.71 12.67 15.04
N SER A 44 -15.05 12.79 15.00
CA SER A 44 -15.76 13.22 13.80
C SER A 44 -15.49 14.69 13.45
N GLU A 45 -15.38 15.58 14.44
CA GLU A 45 -14.99 16.98 14.22
C GLU A 45 -13.53 17.09 13.74
N ASP A 46 -12.59 16.32 14.32
CA ASP A 46 -11.19 16.33 13.86
C ASP A 46 -11.03 15.74 12.44
N LEU A 47 -11.82 14.71 12.10
CA LEU A 47 -11.86 14.17 10.74
C LEU A 47 -12.54 15.12 9.75
N CYS A 48 -13.58 15.85 10.16
CA CYS A 48 -14.25 16.85 9.31
C CYS A 48 -13.36 18.09 9.09
N ALA A 49 -12.64 18.52 10.12
CA ALA A 49 -11.64 19.59 10.04
C ALA A 49 -10.42 19.22 9.16
N ARG A 50 -10.02 17.94 9.14
CA ARG A 50 -8.98 17.43 8.23
C ARG A 50 -9.50 17.29 6.79
N ARG A 51 -10.77 16.90 6.60
CA ARG A 51 -11.40 16.76 5.28
C ARG A 51 -11.62 18.10 4.60
N SER A 52 -11.95 19.17 5.35
CA SER A 52 -12.11 20.52 4.81
C SER A 52 -10.78 21.19 4.41
N ARG A 53 -9.64 20.80 5.03
CA ARG A 53 -8.30 21.27 4.63
C ARG A 53 -7.72 20.58 3.39
N THR A 54 -8.26 19.42 3.00
CA THR A 54 -7.68 18.59 1.92
C THR A 54 -8.54 18.56 0.65
N SER A 55 -9.66 19.26 0.64
CA SER A 55 -10.60 19.27 -0.49
C SER A 55 -11.16 20.67 -0.67
N TYR A 56 -10.47 21.50 -1.46
CA TYR A 56 -11.01 22.55 -2.37
C TYR A 56 -9.86 23.42 -2.88
N ASP A 57 -8.93 22.83 -3.64
CA ASP A 57 -7.91 23.62 -4.36
C ASP A 57 -7.69 23.11 -5.79
N TYR A 58 -8.78 22.63 -6.42
CA TYR A 58 -8.74 22.13 -7.80
C TYR A 58 -9.80 22.73 -8.73
N LEU A 59 -10.67 23.62 -8.24
CA LEU A 59 -11.65 24.31 -9.07
C LEU A 59 -11.89 25.70 -8.49
N VAL A 60 -11.25 26.72 -9.06
CA VAL A 60 -11.77 28.08 -9.33
C VAL A 60 -10.58 28.89 -9.86
N GLY A 61 -10.50 28.96 -11.18
CA GLY A 61 -9.65 29.89 -11.91
C GLY A 61 -10.49 30.49 -13.03
N ALA A 62 -11.36 31.44 -12.69
CA ALA A 62 -12.00 32.40 -13.60
C ALA A 62 -12.99 33.27 -12.81
N GLY A 63 -12.89 34.59 -12.95
CA GLY A 63 -14.00 35.51 -12.67
C GLY A 63 -13.74 36.61 -11.64
N ASP A 64 -13.28 37.74 -12.15
CA ASP A 64 -13.74 39.10 -11.87
C ASP A 64 -13.48 39.83 -10.53
N ALA A 65 -12.99 41.05 -10.76
CA ALA A 65 -12.76 42.15 -9.83
C ALA A 65 -14.05 42.63 -9.12
N ALA A 66 -13.93 42.99 -7.84
CA ALA A 66 -14.08 44.37 -7.35
C ALA A 66 -14.41 44.45 -5.84
N SER A 67 -13.72 45.38 -5.19
CA SER A 67 -14.11 46.14 -3.99
C SER A 67 -14.00 45.50 -2.59
N GLY A 68 -13.36 46.23 -1.67
CA GLY A 68 -13.95 46.46 -0.35
C GLY A 68 -13.26 45.89 0.89
N SER A 69 -12.19 46.56 1.35
CA SER A 69 -11.81 46.87 2.75
C SER A 69 -11.58 45.78 3.83
N ASN A 70 -10.36 45.85 4.42
CA ASN A 70 -9.89 45.61 5.82
C ASN A 70 -10.33 44.33 6.57
N ASP A 71 -9.49 43.57 7.28
CA ASP A 71 -8.20 43.83 7.96
C ASP A 71 -7.42 42.49 8.17
N GLY A 72 -6.08 42.55 8.21
CA GLY A 72 -5.26 41.65 9.05
C GLY A 72 -4.42 40.53 8.40
N ALA A 73 -3.12 40.80 8.22
CA ALA A 73 -1.97 39.87 8.13
C ALA A 73 -1.84 38.93 6.90
N HIS A 74 -1.16 39.41 5.85
CA HIS A 74 -0.83 38.70 4.62
C HIS A 74 0.54 38.01 4.71
N PHE A 75 0.59 36.68 4.64
CA PHE A 75 1.82 35.89 4.42
C PHE A 75 2.01 35.75 2.90
N ILE A 76 2.98 36.45 2.31
CA ILE A 76 3.27 36.40 0.87
C ILE A 76 4.30 35.30 0.59
N TYR A 77 3.90 34.29 -0.17
CA TYR A 77 4.79 33.27 -0.72
C TYR A 77 5.27 33.75 -2.10
N HIS A 78 6.55 34.07 -2.25
CA HIS A 78 7.14 34.32 -3.56
C HIS A 78 7.33 32.99 -4.31
N SER A 79 6.47 32.71 -5.30
CA SER A 79 6.71 31.69 -6.31
C SER A 79 7.72 32.22 -7.32
N ASN A 80 8.86 31.54 -7.50
CA ASN A 80 9.74 31.82 -8.64
C ASN A 80 9.70 30.64 -9.63
N ARG A 81 9.42 30.95 -10.90
CA ARG A 81 9.21 29.98 -11.98
C ARG A 81 10.34 30.13 -13.03
N LYS A 82 11.05 29.01 -13.30
CA LYS A 82 11.70 28.58 -14.58
C LYS A 82 12.95 29.36 -15.07
N PRO A 83 13.76 28.87 -16.07
CA PRO A 83 13.62 27.69 -16.95
C PRO A 83 14.90 26.81 -17.20
N THR A 84 14.64 25.64 -17.81
CA THR A 84 15.43 24.74 -18.70
C THR A 84 16.91 24.98 -19.04
N GLY A 85 17.69 23.87 -19.03
CA GLY A 85 18.69 23.55 -20.07
C GLY A 85 20.12 23.29 -19.59
N GLY A 86 20.65 22.07 -19.79
CA GLY A 86 22.10 21.78 -19.73
C GLY A 86 22.47 20.40 -19.18
N ARG A 87 23.09 19.56 -20.01
CA ARG A 87 23.71 18.26 -19.68
C ARG A 87 25.04 18.43 -18.92
N SER A 88 25.37 17.49 -18.02
CA SER A 88 26.68 16.80 -17.81
C SER A 88 26.61 16.10 -16.43
N LEU A 89 26.59 14.78 -16.27
CA LEU A 89 27.72 13.82 -16.29
C LEU A 89 28.97 14.36 -15.58
N ASP A 90 29.21 13.89 -14.34
CA ASP A 90 30.47 13.33 -13.79
C ASP A 90 30.34 13.20 -12.26
N TYR A 91 30.37 12.00 -11.67
CA TYR A 91 31.52 11.15 -11.28
C TYR A 91 32.24 11.61 -10.01
N LEU A 92 32.21 10.72 -9.00
CA LEU A 92 33.11 10.54 -7.86
C LEU A 92 33.83 11.78 -7.26
N ASP A 93 33.51 12.10 -6.01
CA ASP A 93 34.50 12.52 -5.01
C ASP A 93 34.05 11.90 -3.67
N GLY A 94 34.80 11.02 -3.01
CA GLY A 94 36.26 10.98 -2.94
C GLY A 94 36.66 11.67 -1.63
N ASP A 95 37.19 10.87 -0.70
CA ASP A 95 37.70 11.25 0.61
C ASP A 95 38.18 12.70 0.76
N GLN A 96 37.70 13.38 1.81
CA GLN A 96 38.51 14.35 2.55
C GLN A 96 37.95 14.66 3.94
N ASN A 97 37.94 13.65 4.81
CA ASN A 97 38.20 13.89 6.22
C ASN A 97 39.73 14.05 6.36
N ARG A 98 40.24 15.26 6.09
CA ARG A 98 41.65 15.60 6.31
C ARG A 98 41.72 16.75 7.30
N THR A 99 41.82 16.38 8.57
CA THR A 99 42.37 17.20 9.63
C THR A 99 43.81 17.59 9.27
N ALA A 100 44.07 18.88 9.06
CA ALA A 100 45.43 19.41 8.99
C ALA A 100 45.46 20.88 9.42
N SER A 101 45.91 21.07 10.67
CA SER A 101 46.89 22.07 11.14
C SER A 101 46.83 23.51 10.60
N ALA A 102 46.48 24.42 11.50
CA ALA A 102 46.72 25.86 11.38
C ALA A 102 48.22 26.21 11.37
N PRO A 103 48.61 27.27 10.63
CA PRO A 103 49.74 28.11 10.98
C PRO A 103 49.26 29.51 11.42
N TYR A 104 49.66 29.89 12.63
CA TYR A 104 49.58 31.24 13.16
C TYR A 104 50.66 32.10 12.51
N THR A 105 50.26 33.12 11.74
CA THR A 105 51.12 34.26 11.37
C THR A 105 50.40 35.54 11.73
N ARG A 106 51.04 36.27 12.64
CA ARG A 106 50.69 37.57 13.20
C ARG A 106 51.32 38.64 12.31
N ASP A 107 50.51 39.47 11.67
CA ASP A 107 50.92 40.77 11.16
C ASP A 107 49.94 41.84 11.63
N ASP A 108 50.55 42.90 12.14
CA ASP A 108 49.97 43.99 12.94
C ASP A 108 49.99 45.25 12.09
N HIS A 109 48.83 45.74 11.66
CA HIS A 109 48.67 47.11 11.16
C HIS A 109 47.36 47.70 11.68
N GLY A 110 47.51 48.73 12.52
CA GLY A 110 46.43 49.42 13.17
C GLY A 110 45.49 50.14 12.22
N HIS A 111 44.19 49.98 12.51
CA HIS A 111 43.13 50.94 12.24
C HIS A 111 42.12 50.84 13.39
N TYR A 112 41.60 52.00 13.80
CA TYR A 112 40.57 52.19 14.82
C TYR A 112 39.39 51.22 14.67
N PRO A 113 38.74 50.78 15.76
CA PRO A 113 37.79 49.69 15.71
C PRO A 113 36.54 50.12 14.93
N PRO A 114 36.19 49.43 13.83
CA PRO A 114 34.80 49.43 13.41
C PRO A 114 34.06 48.61 14.44
N CYS A 115 33.01 49.20 14.99
CA CYS A 115 32.00 48.57 15.80
C CYS A 115 31.69 47.16 15.25
N LEU A 116 31.97 46.13 16.06
CA LEU A 116 31.37 44.80 16.04
C LEU A 116 30.56 44.43 14.77
N ASN A 117 31.20 43.79 13.80
CA ASN A 117 30.49 42.86 12.89
C ASN A 117 30.22 41.51 13.56
N PHE A 118 30.06 41.50 14.89
CA PHE A 118 29.76 40.29 15.65
C PHE A 118 28.36 39.74 15.29
N GLU A 119 27.43 40.63 14.91
CA GLU A 119 26.08 40.25 14.47
C GLU A 119 26.08 39.53 13.10
N SER A 120 26.91 39.95 12.14
CA SER A 120 26.94 39.34 10.80
C SER A 120 27.49 37.90 10.81
N ASP A 121 28.52 37.62 11.62
CA ASP A 121 29.10 36.27 11.74
C ASP A 121 28.19 35.36 12.59
N SER A 122 27.39 35.91 13.52
CA SER A 122 26.37 35.13 14.22
C SER A 122 25.19 34.73 13.33
N ASP A 123 24.77 35.63 12.43
CA ASP A 123 23.63 35.37 11.54
C ASP A 123 23.96 34.34 10.45
N GLU A 124 25.16 34.39 9.86
CA GLU A 124 25.62 33.37 8.91
C GLU A 124 25.72 31.98 9.57
N ARG A 125 26.25 31.90 10.80
CA ARG A 125 26.31 30.64 11.56
C ARG A 125 24.92 30.10 11.91
N LEU A 126 23.96 30.99 12.17
CA LEU A 126 22.59 30.62 12.51
C LEU A 126 21.83 30.13 11.27
N LEU A 127 22.04 30.75 10.11
CA LEU A 127 21.58 30.29 8.80
C LEU A 127 22.17 28.92 8.44
N ASP A 128 23.47 28.73 8.58
CA ASP A 128 24.14 27.44 8.34
C ASP A 128 23.63 26.35 9.29
N HIS A 129 23.40 26.69 10.56
CA HIS A 129 22.81 25.78 11.52
C HIS A 129 21.37 25.41 11.15
N GLN A 130 20.57 26.37 10.68
CA GLN A 130 19.22 26.11 10.20
C GLN A 130 19.20 25.25 8.94
N ILE A 131 20.09 25.48 7.98
CA ILE A 131 20.24 24.67 6.77
C ILE A 131 20.60 23.23 7.14
N ARG A 132 21.60 23.03 8.01
CA ARG A 132 21.97 21.69 8.49
C ARG A 132 20.86 21.02 9.28
N MET A 133 20.11 21.76 10.08
CA MET A 133 18.95 21.24 10.83
C MET A 133 17.80 20.86 9.88
N LEU A 134 17.57 21.61 8.81
CA LEU A 134 16.59 21.30 7.77
C LEU A 134 17.02 20.10 6.94
N GLU A 135 18.29 20.01 6.57
CA GLU A 135 18.87 18.86 5.88
C GLU A 135 18.86 17.62 6.76
N ALA A 136 19.19 17.74 8.05
CA ALA A 136 19.10 16.65 9.01
C ALA A 136 17.65 16.22 9.26
N LYS A 137 16.70 17.16 9.35
CA LYS A 137 15.26 16.83 9.41
C LYS A 137 14.78 16.15 8.13
N LYS A 138 15.23 16.62 6.95
CA LYS A 138 14.93 16.02 5.66
C LYS A 138 15.53 14.62 5.55
N ALA A 139 16.79 14.43 5.96
CA ALA A 139 17.46 13.14 6.00
C ALA A 139 16.82 12.17 7.01
N ALA A 140 16.47 12.65 8.20
CA ALA A 140 15.76 11.87 9.22
C ALA A 140 14.34 11.50 8.77
N ALA A 141 13.65 12.38 8.04
CA ALA A 141 12.36 12.06 7.40
C ALA A 141 12.51 11.04 6.25
N THR A 142 13.66 11.03 5.57
CA THR A 142 13.94 10.13 4.44
C THR A 142 14.49 8.76 4.88
N SER A 143 15.01 8.63 6.10
CA SER A 143 15.74 7.44 6.58
C SER A 143 14.87 6.32 7.18
N ARG A 144 13.55 6.29 6.94
CA ARG A 144 12.76 5.13 7.36
C ARG A 144 12.87 4.03 6.29
N LYS A 145 13.94 3.22 6.36
CA LYS A 145 14.10 2.02 5.53
C LYS A 145 12.98 1.03 5.87
N PHE A 146 11.91 1.03 5.09
CA PHE A 146 10.88 0.00 5.16
C PHE A 146 11.32 -1.24 4.39
N THR A 147 11.14 -2.43 4.97
CA THR A 147 11.39 -3.72 4.31
C THR A 147 10.50 -3.89 3.09
N ASN A 148 11.01 -4.51 2.03
CA ASN A 148 10.23 -4.81 0.83
C ASN A 148 9.17 -5.87 1.09
N SER A 149 7.89 -5.48 1.05
CA SER A 149 6.76 -6.40 1.21
C SER A 149 6.27 -6.99 -0.12
N GLY A 150 6.68 -6.41 -1.25
CA GLY A 150 6.30 -6.84 -2.60
C GLY A 150 6.46 -8.34 -2.87
N PRO A 151 7.59 -8.99 -2.49
CA PRO A 151 7.78 -10.41 -2.75
C PRO A 151 6.77 -11.30 -2.05
N VAL A 152 6.32 -10.92 -0.85
CA VAL A 152 5.32 -11.68 -0.10
C VAL A 152 3.98 -11.65 -0.83
N GLY A 153 3.59 -10.49 -1.39
CA GLY A 153 2.37 -10.36 -2.19
C GLY A 153 2.42 -11.20 -3.47
N LEU A 154 3.57 -11.24 -4.14
CA LEU A 154 3.78 -12.05 -5.35
C LEU A 154 3.81 -13.56 -5.06
N LEU A 155 4.43 -13.99 -3.95
CA LEU A 155 4.38 -15.39 -3.51
C LEU A 155 2.95 -15.82 -3.20
N ALA A 156 2.21 -14.98 -2.49
CA ALA A 156 0.83 -15.25 -2.13
C ALA A 156 -0.06 -15.42 -3.35
N PHE A 157 0.07 -14.51 -4.31
CA PHE A 157 -0.60 -14.58 -5.60
C PHE A 157 -0.19 -15.83 -6.39
N GLY A 158 1.11 -16.06 -6.57
CA GLY A 158 1.64 -17.11 -7.42
C GLY A 158 1.26 -18.52 -6.95
N LEU A 159 1.47 -18.82 -5.66
CA LEU A 159 1.14 -20.13 -5.09
C LEU A 159 -0.36 -20.45 -5.19
N THR A 160 -1.20 -19.48 -4.82
CA THR A 160 -2.66 -19.66 -4.85
C THR A 160 -3.18 -19.81 -6.28
N THR A 161 -2.61 -19.04 -7.22
CA THR A 161 -2.94 -19.11 -8.65
C THR A 161 -2.60 -20.47 -9.25
N ILE A 162 -1.42 -21.03 -8.94
CA ILE A 162 -1.03 -22.37 -9.44
C ILE A 162 -2.00 -23.44 -8.93
N LEU A 163 -2.33 -23.42 -7.63
CA LEU A 163 -3.23 -24.42 -7.03
C LEU A 163 -4.64 -24.38 -7.62
N LEU A 164 -5.22 -23.19 -7.80
CA LEU A 164 -6.51 -23.05 -8.49
C LEU A 164 -6.43 -23.56 -9.93
N ASN A 165 -5.34 -23.26 -10.63
CA ASN A 165 -5.26 -23.60 -12.04
C ASN A 165 -4.91 -25.06 -12.31
N LEU A 166 -4.28 -25.75 -11.36
CA LEU A 166 -4.20 -27.22 -11.35
C LEU A 166 -5.59 -27.86 -11.34
N HIS A 167 -6.53 -27.32 -10.55
CA HIS A 167 -7.93 -27.73 -10.63
C HIS A 167 -8.54 -27.45 -12.02
N ASN A 168 -8.32 -26.24 -12.56
CA ASN A 168 -8.85 -25.87 -13.89
C ASN A 168 -8.31 -26.74 -15.04
N THR A 169 -7.15 -27.39 -14.90
CA THR A 169 -6.68 -28.39 -15.88
C THR A 169 -7.56 -29.65 -15.95
N GLY A 170 -8.49 -29.83 -15.01
CA GLY A 170 -9.37 -30.98 -14.90
C GLY A 170 -8.71 -32.22 -14.29
N ARG A 171 -7.47 -32.11 -13.80
CA ARG A 171 -6.73 -33.22 -13.18
C ARG A 171 -7.02 -33.40 -11.70
N PHE A 172 -7.42 -32.33 -11.01
CA PHE A 172 -7.64 -32.32 -9.57
C PHE A 172 -9.02 -31.73 -9.26
N PRO A 173 -9.76 -32.27 -8.29
CA PRO A 173 -11.00 -31.65 -7.83
C PRO A 173 -10.71 -30.34 -7.08
N LEU A 174 -11.70 -29.43 -7.05
CA LEU A 174 -11.63 -28.24 -6.21
C LEU A 174 -11.71 -28.69 -4.76
N SER A 175 -10.62 -28.50 -4.01
CA SER A 175 -10.51 -28.97 -2.64
C SER A 175 -10.38 -27.81 -1.67
N THR A 176 -10.56 -28.11 -0.38
CA THR A 176 -10.37 -27.15 0.71
C THR A 176 -8.96 -26.56 0.76
N VAL A 177 -7.97 -27.17 0.10
CA VAL A 177 -6.63 -26.61 -0.06
C VAL A 177 -6.68 -25.28 -0.81
N VAL A 178 -7.41 -25.21 -1.92
CA VAL A 178 -7.54 -23.97 -2.73
C VAL A 178 -8.31 -22.92 -1.94
N VAL A 179 -9.38 -23.33 -1.25
CA VAL A 179 -10.18 -22.45 -0.40
C VAL A 179 -9.35 -21.86 0.74
N GLY A 180 -8.60 -22.70 1.46
CA GLY A 180 -7.75 -22.25 2.57
C GLY A 180 -6.62 -21.32 2.11
N MET A 181 -5.99 -21.63 0.97
CA MET A 181 -4.98 -20.76 0.37
C MET A 181 -5.59 -19.43 -0.11
N GLY A 182 -6.80 -19.46 -0.67
CA GLY A 182 -7.54 -18.27 -1.07
C GLY A 182 -7.90 -17.37 0.11
N ILE A 183 -8.24 -17.93 1.28
CA ILE A 183 -8.52 -17.14 2.49
C ILE A 183 -7.24 -16.59 3.11
N CYS A 184 -6.28 -17.47 3.42
CA CYS A 184 -5.15 -17.12 4.28
C CYS A 184 -4.05 -16.41 3.51
N LEU A 185 -3.67 -16.94 2.35
CA LEU A 185 -2.48 -16.50 1.64
C LEU A 185 -2.84 -15.54 0.49
N GLY A 186 -3.46 -16.06 -0.57
CA GLY A 186 -3.87 -15.26 -1.73
C GLY A 186 -4.83 -14.14 -1.36
N GLY A 187 -5.64 -14.32 -0.32
CA GLY A 187 -6.56 -13.30 0.19
C GLY A 187 -5.95 -12.44 1.29
N GLY A 188 -5.98 -12.94 2.52
CA GLY A 188 -5.63 -12.18 3.72
C GLY A 188 -4.21 -11.62 3.72
N ALA A 189 -3.20 -12.48 3.54
CA ALA A 189 -1.81 -12.04 3.54
C ALA A 189 -1.52 -11.05 2.40
N GLN A 190 -2.01 -11.33 1.19
CA GLN A 190 -1.82 -10.45 0.04
C GLN A 190 -2.51 -9.09 0.23
N PHE A 191 -3.70 -9.06 0.82
CA PHE A 191 -4.41 -7.83 1.15
C PHE A 191 -3.63 -6.98 2.14
N VAL A 192 -3.09 -7.60 3.20
CA VAL A 192 -2.25 -6.91 4.20
C VAL A 192 -0.98 -6.35 3.55
N VAL A 193 -0.33 -7.11 2.67
CA VAL A 193 0.84 -6.62 1.91
C VAL A 193 0.49 -5.38 1.10
N GLY A 194 -0.69 -5.33 0.47
CA GLY A 194 -1.16 -4.12 -0.21
C GLY A 194 -1.18 -2.91 0.72
N LEU A 195 -1.75 -3.04 1.92
CA LEU A 195 -1.77 -1.96 2.92
C LEU A 195 -0.35 -1.54 3.35
N LEU A 196 0.60 -2.47 3.42
CA LEU A 196 2.01 -2.15 3.72
C LEU A 196 2.68 -1.39 2.57
N GLU A 197 2.35 -1.70 1.32
CA GLU A 197 2.84 -0.95 0.15
C GLU A 197 2.28 0.48 0.09
N TRP A 198 1.08 0.72 0.62
CA TRP A 198 0.57 2.09 0.81
C TRP A 198 1.44 2.89 1.78
N VAL A 199 1.86 2.28 2.89
CA VAL A 199 2.79 2.92 3.85
C VAL A 199 4.17 3.20 3.23
N ARG A 200 4.61 2.35 2.29
CA ARG A 200 5.85 2.53 1.52
C ARG A 200 5.73 3.57 0.39
N GLY A 201 4.53 4.05 0.07
CA GLY A 201 4.29 4.99 -1.02
C GLY A 201 4.25 4.34 -2.41
N ASN A 202 4.13 3.02 -2.50
CA ASN A 202 4.03 2.30 -3.78
C ASN A 202 2.56 2.14 -4.19
N ALA A 203 2.02 3.16 -4.86
CA ALA A 203 0.60 3.21 -5.24
C ALA A 203 0.19 2.06 -6.18
N PHE A 204 1.06 1.66 -7.11
CA PHE A 204 0.77 0.56 -8.03
C PHE A 204 0.63 -0.78 -7.29
N ALA A 205 1.60 -1.12 -6.44
CA ALA A 205 1.57 -2.35 -5.68
C ALA A 205 0.46 -2.36 -4.63
N TYR A 206 0.16 -1.22 -4.00
CA TYR A 206 -0.99 -1.07 -3.12
C TYR A 206 -2.29 -1.48 -3.81
N VAL A 207 -2.58 -0.90 -4.98
CA VAL A 207 -3.80 -1.23 -5.73
C VAL A 207 -3.78 -2.69 -6.17
N ALA A 208 -2.65 -3.16 -6.74
CA ALA A 208 -2.55 -4.54 -7.20
C ALA A 208 -2.78 -5.56 -6.10
N PHE A 209 -2.00 -5.52 -5.01
CA PHE A 209 -2.06 -6.53 -3.96
C PHE A 209 -3.35 -6.46 -3.13
N THR A 210 -3.84 -5.25 -2.83
CA THR A 210 -5.12 -5.10 -2.12
C THR A 210 -6.28 -5.63 -2.96
N SER A 211 -6.34 -5.28 -4.24
CA SER A 211 -7.41 -5.73 -5.14
C SER A 211 -7.36 -7.24 -5.40
N TYR A 212 -6.20 -7.81 -5.72
CA TYR A 212 -6.10 -9.27 -5.91
C TYR A 212 -6.30 -10.06 -4.61
N GLY A 213 -5.90 -9.50 -3.46
CA GLY A 213 -6.26 -10.06 -2.15
C GLY A 213 -7.78 -10.09 -1.93
N ALA A 214 -8.47 -9.00 -2.23
CA ALA A 214 -9.92 -8.93 -2.17
C ALA A 214 -10.60 -9.87 -3.19
N PHE A 215 -10.01 -10.05 -4.38
CA PHE A 215 -10.45 -11.04 -5.37
C PHE A 215 -10.47 -12.44 -4.76
N TRP A 216 -9.37 -12.90 -4.17
CA TRP A 216 -9.30 -14.25 -3.59
C TRP A 216 -10.31 -14.46 -2.46
N LEU A 217 -10.45 -13.48 -1.56
CA LEU A 217 -11.44 -13.53 -0.49
C LEU A 217 -12.87 -13.58 -1.05
N SER A 218 -13.18 -12.72 -2.03
CA SER A 218 -14.51 -12.68 -2.64
C SER A 218 -14.82 -13.94 -3.45
N LEU A 219 -13.85 -14.52 -4.17
CA LEU A 219 -14.02 -15.77 -4.91
C LEU A 219 -14.35 -16.94 -3.96
N VAL A 220 -13.66 -17.02 -2.82
CA VAL A 220 -13.99 -18.01 -1.80
C VAL A 220 -15.39 -17.78 -1.25
N CYS A 221 -15.76 -16.55 -0.91
CA CYS A 221 -17.12 -16.23 -0.46
C CYS A 221 -18.19 -16.65 -1.49
N VAL A 222 -17.94 -16.43 -2.79
CA VAL A 222 -18.83 -16.88 -3.88
C VAL A 222 -19.02 -18.40 -3.86
N TRP A 223 -18.00 -19.18 -3.52
CA TRP A 223 -18.10 -20.64 -3.42
C TRP A 223 -18.68 -21.15 -2.10
N THR A 224 -18.45 -20.45 -0.98
CA THR A 224 -18.73 -20.99 0.35
C THR A 224 -19.93 -20.39 1.06
N LEU A 225 -20.40 -19.20 0.68
CA LEU A 225 -21.53 -18.57 1.38
C LEU A 225 -22.80 -19.43 1.20
N PRO A 226 -23.34 -20.02 2.29
CA PRO A 226 -24.53 -20.82 2.21
C PRO A 226 -25.71 -19.91 1.92
N ASN A 227 -26.40 -20.21 0.84
CA ASN A 227 -27.57 -19.46 0.42
C ASN A 227 -28.84 -20.02 1.06
N THR A 228 -28.83 -20.06 2.38
CA THR A 228 -29.97 -20.51 3.17
C THR A 228 -30.27 -19.41 4.16
N ALA A 229 -30.67 -18.24 3.65
CA ALA A 229 -31.44 -17.31 4.47
C ALA A 229 -32.66 -18.09 4.98
N ALA A 230 -32.76 -18.18 6.31
CA ALA A 230 -33.72 -19.02 6.99
C ALA A 230 -35.16 -18.75 6.54
N GLY A 231 -35.86 -19.79 6.10
CA GLY A 231 -37.31 -19.77 5.89
C GLY A 231 -37.79 -19.11 4.59
N THR A 232 -37.96 -19.93 3.55
CA THR A 232 -38.86 -19.70 2.39
C THR A 232 -38.61 -18.47 1.50
N SER A 233 -37.69 -17.57 1.82
CA SER A 233 -37.25 -16.49 0.92
C SER A 233 -35.73 -16.48 0.75
N VAL A 234 -35.29 -16.94 -0.41
CA VAL A 234 -33.90 -16.86 -0.88
C VAL A 234 -33.64 -15.40 -1.27
N ILE A 235 -32.91 -14.64 -0.44
CA ILE A 235 -32.64 -13.20 -0.67
C ILE A 235 -31.56 -12.98 -1.76
N VAL A 236 -30.59 -13.88 -1.83
CA VAL A 236 -29.48 -13.90 -2.81
C VAL A 236 -29.57 -15.25 -3.50
N GLU A 237 -29.26 -15.45 -4.77
CA GLU A 237 -29.22 -16.79 -5.40
C GLU A 237 -27.78 -17.34 -5.47
N PRO A 238 -27.56 -18.68 -5.50
CA PRO A 238 -26.21 -19.22 -5.66
C PRO A 238 -25.65 -18.78 -7.02
N ALA A 239 -24.35 -18.47 -7.07
CA ALA A 239 -23.76 -17.99 -8.30
C ALA A 239 -23.81 -19.05 -9.41
N THR A 240 -24.39 -18.70 -10.56
CA THR A 240 -24.37 -19.57 -11.75
C THR A 240 -22.99 -19.54 -12.39
N GLY A 241 -22.58 -20.62 -13.06
CA GLY A 241 -21.29 -20.68 -13.77
C GLY A 241 -21.12 -19.55 -14.79
N TYR A 242 -22.21 -19.15 -15.45
CA TYR A 242 -22.22 -18.00 -16.35
C TYR A 242 -21.88 -16.69 -15.62
N PHE A 243 -22.54 -16.41 -14.48
CA PHE A 243 -22.33 -15.16 -13.76
C PHE A 243 -20.98 -15.11 -13.04
N VAL A 244 -20.45 -16.26 -12.59
CA VAL A 244 -19.04 -16.38 -12.16
C VAL A 244 -18.09 -16.03 -13.31
N GLY A 245 -18.42 -16.44 -14.54
CA GLY A 245 -17.68 -16.03 -15.73
C GLY A 245 -17.69 -14.51 -15.97
N VAL A 246 -18.85 -13.86 -15.82
CA VAL A 246 -18.96 -12.39 -15.90
C VAL A 246 -18.14 -11.71 -14.80
N TYR A 247 -18.18 -12.23 -13.57
CA TYR A 247 -17.36 -11.75 -12.46
C TYR A 247 -15.86 -11.84 -12.80
N LEU A 248 -15.38 -12.98 -13.33
CA LEU A 248 -13.99 -13.17 -13.74
C LEU A 248 -13.61 -12.26 -14.92
N LEU A 249 -14.53 -12.00 -15.84
CA LEU A 249 -14.32 -11.09 -16.96
C LEU A 249 -14.09 -9.65 -16.47
N MET A 250 -14.82 -9.19 -15.44
CA MET A 250 -14.60 -7.87 -14.84
C MET A 250 -13.20 -7.75 -14.20
N TRP A 251 -12.74 -8.80 -13.54
CA TRP A 251 -11.36 -8.88 -13.07
C TRP A 251 -10.34 -8.88 -14.21
N GLY A 252 -10.68 -9.45 -15.36
CA GLY A 252 -9.88 -9.37 -16.59
C GLY A 252 -9.75 -7.94 -17.12
N ILE A 253 -10.84 -7.16 -17.11
CA ILE A 253 -10.81 -5.74 -17.51
C ILE A 253 -9.94 -4.93 -16.54
N PHE A 254 -10.11 -5.12 -15.23
CA PHE A 254 -9.25 -4.51 -14.22
C PHE A 254 -7.77 -4.85 -14.46
N SER A 255 -7.47 -6.12 -14.70
CA SER A 255 -6.11 -6.60 -14.96
C SER A 255 -5.53 -5.99 -16.24
N PHE A 256 -6.34 -5.82 -17.28
CA PHE A 256 -5.92 -5.17 -18.52
C PHE A 256 -5.55 -3.70 -18.30
N VAL A 257 -6.32 -2.95 -17.51
CA VAL A 257 -5.96 -1.56 -17.16
C VAL A 257 -4.65 -1.54 -16.38
N MET A 258 -4.48 -2.44 -15.41
CA MET A 258 -3.22 -2.55 -14.66
C MET A 258 -2.04 -2.95 -15.55
N LEU A 259 -2.24 -3.82 -16.54
CA LEU A 259 -1.23 -4.17 -17.54
C LEU A 259 -0.71 -2.95 -18.28
N LEU A 260 -1.59 -2.01 -18.68
CA LEU A 260 -1.16 -0.77 -19.33
C LEU A 260 -0.25 0.08 -18.44
N CYS A 261 -0.45 0.06 -17.12
CA CYS A 261 0.42 0.75 -16.17
C CYS A 261 1.83 0.11 -16.11
N THR A 262 1.97 -1.18 -16.42
CA THR A 262 3.26 -1.90 -16.33
C THR A 262 4.18 -1.73 -17.54
N ILE A 263 3.70 -1.13 -18.64
CA ILE A 263 4.45 -1.01 -19.90
C ILE A 263 5.81 -0.32 -19.71
N ARG A 264 5.92 0.63 -18.77
CA ARG A 264 7.19 1.34 -18.50
C ARG A 264 7.98 0.80 -17.31
N MET A 265 7.54 -0.30 -16.71
CA MET A 265 8.18 -0.90 -15.55
C MET A 265 9.20 -1.95 -15.98
N ASN A 266 9.14 -3.14 -15.41
CA ASN A 266 10.01 -4.26 -15.72
C ASN A 266 9.30 -5.27 -16.62
N VAL A 267 10.05 -5.93 -17.51
CA VAL A 267 9.55 -7.03 -18.35
C VAL A 267 8.91 -8.13 -17.52
N ALA A 268 9.48 -8.50 -16.36
CA ALA A 268 8.92 -9.56 -15.52
C ALA A 268 7.53 -9.18 -14.96
N ILE A 269 7.37 -7.96 -14.45
CA ILE A 269 6.07 -7.44 -13.98
C ILE A 269 5.07 -7.37 -15.14
N PHE A 270 5.51 -6.86 -16.29
CA PHE A 270 4.67 -6.80 -17.49
C PHE A 270 4.17 -8.18 -17.91
N LEU A 271 5.04 -9.19 -17.92
CA LEU A 271 4.66 -10.56 -18.26
C LEU A 271 3.65 -11.14 -17.26
N VAL A 272 3.84 -10.93 -15.96
CA VAL A 272 2.86 -11.36 -14.94
C VAL A 272 1.50 -10.73 -15.18
N PHE A 273 1.45 -9.42 -15.43
CA PHE A 273 0.18 -8.72 -15.70
C PHE A 273 -0.43 -9.09 -17.06
N LEU A 274 0.39 -9.47 -18.04
CA LEU A 274 -0.09 -9.95 -19.33
C LEU A 274 -0.76 -11.31 -19.17
N THR A 275 -0.08 -12.25 -18.52
CA THR A 275 -0.60 -13.60 -18.32
C THR A 275 -1.80 -13.62 -17.37
N VAL A 276 -1.85 -12.77 -16.33
CA VAL A 276 -3.04 -12.70 -15.46
C VAL A 276 -4.25 -12.11 -16.20
N THR A 277 -4.02 -11.14 -17.09
CA THR A 277 -5.09 -10.59 -17.93
C THR A 277 -5.64 -11.66 -18.86
N LEU A 278 -4.76 -12.39 -19.56
CA LEU A 278 -5.16 -13.51 -20.42
C LEU A 278 -5.88 -14.59 -19.61
N LEU A 279 -5.38 -14.94 -18.43
CA LEU A 279 -5.98 -15.92 -17.54
C LEU A 279 -7.43 -15.55 -17.20
N PHE A 280 -7.68 -14.33 -16.71
CA PHE A 280 -9.03 -13.90 -16.34
C PHE A 280 -9.98 -13.85 -17.53
N LEU A 281 -9.51 -13.35 -18.68
CA LEU A 281 -10.30 -13.33 -19.91
C LEU A 281 -10.66 -14.76 -20.37
N MET A 282 -9.71 -15.69 -20.34
CA MET A 282 -9.94 -17.08 -20.70
C MET A 282 -10.89 -17.78 -19.70
N LEU A 283 -10.71 -17.57 -18.39
CA LEU A 283 -11.61 -18.10 -17.34
C LEU A 283 -13.03 -17.57 -17.52
N GLY A 284 -13.18 -16.25 -17.71
CA GLY A 284 -14.47 -15.59 -17.89
C GLY A 284 -15.20 -16.09 -19.14
N CYS A 285 -14.55 -16.01 -20.30
CA CYS A 285 -15.11 -16.46 -21.57
C CYS A 285 -15.44 -17.96 -21.56
N SER A 286 -14.57 -18.80 -20.99
CA SER A 286 -14.80 -20.25 -20.95
C SER A 286 -15.96 -20.63 -20.03
N SER A 287 -16.12 -19.92 -18.90
CA SER A 287 -17.22 -20.15 -17.97
C SER A 287 -18.57 -19.68 -18.55
N MET A 288 -18.57 -18.54 -19.25
CA MET A 288 -19.76 -18.04 -19.96
C MET A 288 -20.15 -18.93 -21.14
N ALA A 289 -19.17 -19.45 -21.89
CA ALA A 289 -19.40 -20.36 -23.00
C ALA A 289 -19.64 -21.82 -22.57
N ASN A 290 -19.54 -22.12 -21.27
CA ASN A 290 -19.60 -23.47 -20.71
C ASN A 290 -18.64 -24.45 -21.40
N SER A 291 -17.43 -23.99 -21.76
CA SER A 291 -16.45 -24.77 -22.52
C SER A 291 -15.39 -25.38 -21.60
N ALA A 292 -15.46 -26.71 -21.43
CA ALA A 292 -14.46 -27.45 -20.66
C ALA A 292 -13.05 -27.36 -21.29
N ALA A 293 -12.95 -27.32 -22.63
CA ALA A 293 -11.67 -27.19 -23.32
C ALA A 293 -11.03 -25.83 -23.05
N GLY A 294 -11.82 -24.75 -23.07
CA GLY A 294 -11.35 -23.40 -22.75
C GLY A 294 -10.86 -23.29 -21.31
N LEU A 295 -11.60 -23.88 -20.36
CA LEU A 295 -11.21 -23.87 -18.95
C LEU A 295 -9.89 -24.63 -18.70
N ARG A 296 -9.69 -25.76 -19.40
CA ARG A 296 -8.41 -26.51 -19.36
C ARG A 296 -7.26 -25.69 -19.92
N ALA A 297 -7.45 -25.02 -21.04
CA ALA A 297 -6.43 -24.16 -21.63
C ALA A 297 -6.05 -23.02 -20.67
N ALA A 298 -7.05 -22.40 -20.06
CA ALA A 298 -6.84 -21.36 -19.05
C ALA A 298 -6.11 -21.88 -17.80
N GLY A 299 -6.36 -23.13 -17.41
CA GLY A 299 -5.61 -23.79 -16.33
C GLY A 299 -4.11 -23.90 -16.61
N TYR A 300 -3.70 -24.24 -17.84
CA TYR A 300 -2.26 -24.23 -18.17
C TYR A 300 -1.68 -22.82 -18.17
N GLU A 301 -2.41 -21.85 -18.72
CA GLU A 301 -2.00 -20.45 -18.70
C GLU A 301 -1.84 -19.93 -17.27
N GLY A 302 -2.74 -20.31 -16.36
CA GLY A 302 -2.67 -19.89 -14.96
C GLY A 302 -1.49 -20.49 -14.21
N ILE A 303 -1.04 -21.69 -14.57
CA ILE A 303 0.21 -22.27 -14.04
C ILE A 303 1.41 -21.43 -14.52
N VAL A 304 1.43 -21.00 -15.78
CA VAL A 304 2.48 -20.11 -16.32
C VAL A 304 2.46 -18.77 -15.59
N CYS A 305 1.29 -18.16 -15.46
CA CYS A 305 1.09 -16.89 -14.74
C CYS A 305 1.61 -16.96 -13.30
N GLY A 306 1.20 -17.98 -12.55
CA GLY A 306 1.66 -18.14 -11.17
C GLY A 306 3.16 -18.42 -11.07
N SER A 307 3.73 -19.16 -12.02
CA SER A 307 5.18 -19.42 -12.08
C SER A 307 5.98 -18.16 -12.36
N LEU A 308 5.50 -17.27 -13.24
CA LEU A 308 6.12 -15.96 -13.49
C LEU A 308 6.08 -15.05 -12.25
N ALA A 309 4.97 -15.08 -11.50
CA ALA A 309 4.87 -14.34 -10.24
C ALA A 309 5.85 -14.87 -9.18
N LEU A 310 6.00 -16.20 -9.08
CA LEU A 310 7.01 -16.82 -8.22
C LEU A 310 8.43 -16.45 -8.64
N TYR A 311 8.73 -16.48 -9.94
CA TYR A 311 10.03 -16.06 -10.47
C TYR A 311 10.34 -14.62 -10.05
N LEU A 312 9.41 -13.69 -10.23
CA LEU A 312 9.59 -12.30 -9.83
C LEU A 312 9.79 -12.16 -8.32
N ALA A 313 9.00 -12.88 -7.52
CA ALA A 313 9.15 -12.85 -6.06
C ALA A 313 10.52 -13.36 -5.60
N PHE A 314 10.97 -14.50 -6.15
CA PHE A 314 12.29 -15.03 -5.85
C PHE A 314 13.40 -14.11 -6.37
N ALA A 315 13.22 -13.49 -7.54
CA ALA A 315 14.20 -12.53 -8.04
C ALA A 315 14.37 -11.34 -7.10
N GLU A 316 13.28 -10.78 -6.58
CA GLU A 316 13.36 -9.70 -5.59
C GLU A 316 14.01 -10.16 -4.28
N ILE A 317 13.60 -11.31 -3.72
CA ILE A 317 14.17 -11.86 -2.47
C ILE A 317 15.67 -12.10 -2.61
N LEU A 318 16.08 -12.78 -3.68
CA LEU A 318 17.47 -13.16 -3.89
C LEU A 318 18.34 -11.93 -4.19
N ASN A 319 17.85 -11.01 -5.03
CA ASN A 319 18.61 -9.81 -5.34
C ASN A 319 18.78 -8.90 -4.11
N GLU A 320 17.78 -8.83 -3.23
CA GLU A 320 17.86 -8.11 -1.96
C GLU A 320 18.76 -8.83 -0.93
N ALA A 321 18.67 -10.15 -0.82
CA ALA A 321 19.46 -10.93 0.13
C ALA A 321 20.97 -10.94 -0.19
N TRP A 322 21.33 -10.89 -1.47
CA TRP A 322 22.73 -10.87 -1.91
C TRP A 322 23.24 -9.50 -2.34
N ASP A 323 22.42 -8.45 -2.24
CA ASP A 323 22.74 -7.07 -2.63
C ASP A 323 23.33 -6.96 -4.05
N ARG A 324 22.90 -7.85 -4.95
CA ARG A 324 23.36 -7.94 -6.34
C ARG A 324 22.32 -8.63 -7.21
N THR A 325 22.32 -8.32 -8.50
CA THR A 325 21.43 -8.98 -9.47
C THR A 325 21.89 -10.42 -9.73
N ILE A 326 21.25 -11.39 -9.08
CA ILE A 326 21.41 -12.83 -9.36
C ILE A 326 20.40 -13.27 -10.40
N LEU A 327 19.12 -12.93 -10.19
CA LEU A 327 18.07 -13.22 -11.15
C LEU A 327 17.76 -11.95 -11.95
N PRO A 328 17.83 -12.03 -13.30
CA PRO A 328 17.68 -10.86 -14.14
C PRO A 328 16.21 -10.41 -14.18
N VAL A 329 16.00 -9.15 -13.82
CA VAL A 329 14.71 -8.47 -13.94
C VAL A 329 14.97 -7.31 -14.89
N ILE A 330 14.79 -7.52 -16.19
CA ILE A 330 15.23 -6.58 -17.24
C ILE A 330 14.27 -5.37 -17.30
N PRO A 331 14.75 -4.13 -17.14
CA PRO A 331 13.94 -2.94 -17.34
C PRO A 331 13.42 -2.86 -18.79
N MET A 332 12.17 -2.42 -18.99
CA MET A 332 11.60 -2.34 -20.35
C MET A 332 12.40 -1.40 -21.27
N THR A 333 13.00 -0.34 -20.73
CA THR A 333 13.84 0.60 -21.49
C THR A 333 15.02 -0.09 -22.16
N GLN A 334 15.72 -0.97 -21.45
CA GLN A 334 16.85 -1.72 -22.00
C GLN A 334 16.41 -2.68 -23.11
N LEU A 335 15.22 -3.27 -22.99
CA LEU A 335 14.65 -4.12 -24.04
C LEU A 335 14.32 -3.31 -25.29
N LEU A 336 13.69 -2.14 -25.12
CA LEU A 336 13.33 -1.25 -26.22
C LEU A 336 14.56 -0.70 -26.95
N ASP A 337 15.60 -0.30 -26.21
CA ASP A 337 16.86 0.16 -26.79
C ASP A 337 17.55 -0.95 -27.59
N TRP A 338 17.53 -2.18 -27.07
CA TRP A 338 18.04 -3.34 -27.79
C TRP A 338 17.25 -3.63 -29.08
N LEU A 339 15.91 -3.57 -29.04
CA LEU A 339 15.06 -3.74 -30.22
C LEU A 339 15.29 -2.65 -31.27
N SER A 340 15.43 -1.39 -30.83
CA SER A 340 15.74 -0.26 -31.69
C SER A 340 17.10 -0.43 -32.38
N SER A 341 18.12 -0.85 -31.62
CA SER A 341 19.48 -1.09 -32.16
C SER A 341 19.53 -2.21 -33.21
N ARG A 342 18.68 -3.25 -33.10
CA ARG A 342 18.55 -4.30 -34.11
C ARG A 342 17.89 -3.80 -35.38
N THR A 343 16.86 -2.96 -35.23
CA THR A 343 16.13 -2.38 -36.36
C THR A 343 17.05 -1.49 -37.20
N GLN A 344 17.92 -0.71 -36.55
CA GLN A 344 18.90 0.15 -37.22
C GLN A 344 20.02 -0.62 -37.94
N LYS A 345 20.46 -1.77 -37.39
CA LYS A 345 21.43 -2.65 -38.07
C LYS A 345 20.86 -3.34 -39.32
N SER A 346 19.56 -3.61 -39.34
CA SER A 346 18.89 -4.23 -40.50
C SER A 346 18.70 -3.27 -41.67
N THR A 347 18.56 -1.96 -41.42
CA THR A 347 18.35 -0.95 -42.48
C THR A 347 19.66 -0.33 -42.98
N GLY A 348 20.74 -0.37 -42.19
CA GLY A 348 22.07 0.11 -42.59
C GLY A 348 22.91 -0.86 -43.43
N GLY A 349 22.42 -2.08 -43.70
CA GLY A 349 23.15 -3.13 -44.43
C GLY A 349 22.86 -3.24 -45.94
N SER A 350 22.06 -2.32 -46.51
CA SER A 350 21.66 -2.36 -47.93
C SER A 350 22.28 -1.25 -48.79
N VAL A 351 23.46 -0.75 -48.41
CA VAL A 351 24.29 0.12 -49.26
C VAL A 351 25.71 -0.44 -49.23
N GLY A 352 26.01 -1.33 -50.17
CA GLY A 352 27.32 -1.96 -50.35
C GLY A 352 27.42 -2.55 -51.73
#